data_AF-A0A8S4NQE6-F1
#
_entry.id   AF-A0A8S4NQE6-F1
#
_cell.length_a   1.000
_cell.length_b   1.000
_cell.length_c   1.000
_cell.angle_alpha   90.00
_cell.angle_beta   90.00
_cell.angle_gamma   90.00
#
_symmetry.space_group_name_H-M   'P 1'
#
loop_
_entity.id
_entity.type
_entity.pdbx_description
1 polymer ?
#
loop_
_entity_poly.entity_id
_entity_poly.type
_entity_poly.pdbx_seq_one_letter_code
_entity_poly.pdbx_strand_id
1 'polypeptide(L)'
;LVHINGKCQSLIGATCIPGTVPDECSYYDEFTSCHVHRKTCQCVPHYYLSGDYCMPVVGSECENNESCVAQVENSFCNDKDICECQDGFTEHHGFCEQLTNVHGFDCFDRPWLCEEFDRKSACIDGACSCINGFDVNENDVCVSVLGRSCSDFTDCIVYDPNSDCIDGTCLCRAGY
;
A
#
# COMPACT_ATOMS: atom_id res chain seq x y z
N LEU A 1 -22.17 -14.04 16.64
CA LEU A 1 -23.46 -13.70 17.32
C LEU A 1 -23.33 -14.02 18.80
N VAL A 2 -23.52 -13.02 19.65
CA VAL A 2 -23.37 -13.15 21.11
C VAL A 2 -24.68 -12.87 21.79
N HIS A 3 -24.91 -13.53 22.93
CA HIS A 3 -26.15 -13.41 23.67
C HIS A 3 -26.08 -12.22 24.64
N ILE A 4 -26.45 -11.03 24.16
CA ILE A 4 -26.49 -9.81 24.96
C ILE A 4 -27.96 -9.50 25.28
N ASN A 5 -28.29 -9.40 26.57
CA ASN A 5 -29.65 -9.08 27.04
C ASN A 5 -30.78 -9.98 26.48
N GLY A 6 -30.54 -11.28 26.27
CA GLY A 6 -31.58 -12.19 25.78
C GLY A 6 -31.75 -12.24 24.26
N LYS A 7 -30.87 -11.58 23.49
CA LYS A 7 -30.92 -11.57 22.02
C LYS A 7 -29.55 -11.86 21.42
N CYS A 8 -29.54 -12.59 20.31
CA CYS A 8 -28.36 -12.74 19.48
C CYS A 8 -28.10 -11.40 18.76
N GLN A 9 -27.00 -10.75 19.09
CA GLN A 9 -26.54 -9.52 18.44
C GLN A 9 -25.10 -9.69 17.95
N SER A 10 -24.69 -8.81 17.04
CA SER A 10 -23.29 -8.70 16.65
C SER A 10 -22.47 -8.27 17.88
N LEU A 11 -21.26 -8.83 18.03
CA LEU A 11 -20.36 -8.42 19.10
C LEU A 11 -19.85 -7.00 18.84
N ILE A 12 -19.56 -6.69 17.59
CA ILE A 12 -19.04 -5.38 17.19
C ILE A 12 -20.10 -4.32 17.38
N GLY A 13 -19.71 -3.21 18.02
CA GLY A 13 -20.62 -2.14 18.39
C GLY A 13 -21.46 -2.42 19.64
N ALA A 14 -21.40 -3.63 20.22
CA ALA A 14 -22.03 -3.92 21.50
C ALA A 14 -21.38 -3.08 22.60
N THR A 15 -22.19 -2.59 23.53
CA THR A 15 -21.68 -1.88 24.71
C THR A 15 -20.87 -2.80 25.61
N CYS A 16 -19.76 -2.30 26.13
CA CYS A 16 -18.84 -3.03 27.00
C CYS A 16 -18.32 -2.15 28.12
N ILE A 17 -17.80 -2.78 29.18
CA ILE A 17 -17.17 -2.08 30.31
C ILE A 17 -15.64 -2.11 30.14
N PRO A 18 -14.98 -0.96 29.89
CA PRO A 18 -13.52 -0.93 29.77
C PRO A 18 -12.86 -1.09 31.15
N GLY A 19 -11.69 -1.74 31.17
CA GLY A 19 -10.86 -1.90 32.37
C GLY A 19 -11.00 -3.26 33.09
N THR A 20 -11.74 -4.21 32.51
CA THR A 20 -11.71 -5.64 32.90
C THR A 20 -10.66 -6.39 32.06
N VAL A 21 -10.00 -7.41 32.63
CA VAL A 21 -9.03 -8.25 31.91
C VAL A 21 -9.34 -9.74 32.18
N PRO A 22 -9.72 -10.53 31.17
CA PRO A 22 -10.10 -10.09 29.82
C PRO A 22 -11.35 -9.19 29.86
N ASP A 23 -11.46 -8.26 28.90
CA ASP A 23 -12.67 -7.46 28.75
C ASP A 23 -13.80 -8.30 28.14
N GLU A 24 -15.05 -7.83 28.28
CA GLU A 24 -16.24 -8.56 27.81
C GLU A 24 -16.17 -8.90 26.31
N CYS A 25 -15.50 -8.08 25.49
CA CYS A 25 -15.36 -8.32 24.05
C CYS A 25 -14.34 -9.45 23.82
N SER A 26 -13.14 -9.31 24.39
CA SER A 26 -12.06 -10.30 24.28
C SER A 26 -12.41 -11.67 24.87
N TYR A 27 -13.36 -11.73 25.81
CA TYR A 27 -13.90 -12.99 26.33
C TYR A 27 -14.69 -13.79 25.29
N TYR A 28 -15.39 -13.11 24.38
CA TYR A 28 -16.22 -13.75 23.36
C TYR A 28 -15.51 -13.89 22.00
N ASP A 29 -14.58 -12.99 21.69
CA ASP A 29 -13.80 -12.99 20.45
C ASP A 29 -12.45 -12.31 20.71
N GLU A 30 -11.37 -13.08 20.57
CA GLU A 30 -9.99 -12.65 20.84
C GLU A 30 -9.52 -11.51 19.93
N PHE A 31 -10.17 -11.33 18.78
CA PHE A 31 -9.86 -10.24 17.84
C PHE A 31 -10.64 -8.95 18.13
N THR A 32 -11.32 -8.89 19.27
CA THR A 32 -12.09 -7.73 19.70
C THR A 32 -11.65 -7.21 21.07
N SER A 33 -11.74 -5.90 21.25
CA SER A 33 -11.49 -5.24 22.53
C SER A 33 -12.51 -4.14 22.80
N CYS A 34 -12.69 -3.83 24.07
CA CYS A 34 -13.55 -2.74 24.49
C CYS A 34 -12.86 -1.40 24.29
N HIS A 35 -13.37 -0.57 23.37
CA HIS A 35 -12.80 0.75 23.17
C HIS A 35 -13.04 1.64 24.40
N VAL A 36 -11.96 2.05 25.07
CA VAL A 36 -11.99 2.77 26.37
C VAL A 36 -12.93 3.98 26.39
N HIS A 37 -12.93 4.81 25.34
CA HIS A 37 -13.79 6.01 25.29
C HIS A 37 -15.22 5.76 24.78
N ARG A 38 -15.37 4.95 23.73
CA ARG A 38 -16.68 4.67 23.10
C ARG A 38 -17.51 3.68 23.91
N LYS A 39 -16.87 2.86 24.75
CA LYS A 39 -17.49 1.78 25.52
C LYS A 39 -18.23 0.80 24.62
N THR A 40 -17.65 0.52 23.46
CA THR A 40 -18.17 -0.42 22.48
C THR A 40 -17.08 -1.38 22.04
N CYS A 41 -17.44 -2.63 21.79
CA CYS A 41 -16.54 -3.61 21.21
C CYS A 41 -16.17 -3.20 19.78
N GLN A 42 -14.89 -3.34 19.45
CA GLN A 42 -14.32 -3.09 18.13
C GLN A 42 -13.18 -4.07 17.87
N CYS A 43 -12.72 -4.13 16.62
CA CYS A 43 -11.53 -4.90 16.29
C CYS A 43 -10.29 -4.39 17.03
N VAL A 44 -9.42 -5.31 17.43
CA VAL A 44 -8.08 -4.99 17.93
C VAL A 44 -7.21 -4.39 16.80
N PRO A 45 -6.09 -3.73 17.12
CA PRO A 45 -5.16 -3.26 16.09
C PRO A 45 -4.75 -4.38 15.14
N HIS A 46 -4.55 -4.05 13.86
CA HIS A 46 -4.25 -5.00 12.78
C HIS A 46 -5.37 -5.98 12.44
N TYR A 47 -6.61 -5.64 12.80
CA TYR A 47 -7.81 -6.29 12.30
C TYR A 47 -8.80 -5.21 11.85
N TYR A 48 -9.48 -5.46 10.72
CA TYR A 48 -10.52 -4.58 10.20
C TYR A 48 -11.88 -5.25 10.25
N LEU A 49 -12.94 -4.44 10.31
CA LEU A 49 -14.30 -4.94 10.32
C LEU A 49 -14.74 -5.32 8.91
N SER A 50 -15.02 -6.62 8.69
CA SER A 50 -15.66 -7.13 7.47
C SER A 50 -16.97 -7.81 7.84
N GLY A 51 -18.08 -7.13 7.55
CA GLY A 51 -19.40 -7.54 8.04
C GLY A 51 -19.48 -7.50 9.56
N ASP A 52 -19.63 -8.66 10.20
CA ASP A 52 -19.70 -8.83 11.66
C ASP A 52 -18.41 -9.41 12.26
N TYR A 53 -17.35 -9.56 11.46
CA TYR A 53 -16.11 -10.24 11.86
C TYR A 53 -14.92 -9.30 11.76
N CYS A 54 -13.99 -9.45 12.69
CA CYS A 54 -12.68 -8.83 12.61
C CYS A 54 -11.76 -9.72 11.80
N MET A 55 -11.38 -9.23 10.63
CA MET A 55 -10.51 -9.93 9.69
C MET A 55 -9.09 -9.40 9.83
N PRO A 56 -8.06 -10.25 9.82
CA PRO A 56 -6.67 -9.82 9.93
C PRO A 56 -6.26 -9.00 8.70
N VAL A 57 -5.31 -8.08 8.92
CA VAL A 57 -4.63 -7.28 7.89
C VAL A 57 -3.13 -7.41 8.06
N VAL A 58 -2.35 -6.80 7.16
CA VAL A 58 -0.90 -6.65 7.35
C VAL A 58 -0.59 -6.12 8.76
N GLY A 59 0.37 -6.77 9.43
CA GLY A 59 0.70 -6.52 10.82
C GLY A 59 -0.06 -7.40 11.84
N SER A 60 -1.01 -8.23 11.42
CA SER A 60 -1.66 -9.20 12.31
C SER A 60 -0.71 -10.33 12.71
N GLU A 61 -0.93 -10.93 13.86
CA GLU A 61 -0.18 -12.13 14.28
C GLU A 61 -0.52 -13.34 13.38
N CYS A 62 0.43 -14.25 13.22
CA CYS A 62 0.30 -15.44 12.39
C CYS A 62 1.07 -16.62 12.95
N GLU A 63 0.54 -17.83 12.75
CA GLU A 63 1.23 -19.07 13.16
C GLU A 63 2.11 -19.64 12.04
N ASN A 64 1.75 -19.37 10.79
CA ASN A 64 2.43 -19.84 9.60
C ASN A 64 2.01 -19.00 8.39
N ASN A 65 2.69 -19.22 7.25
CA ASN A 65 2.40 -18.50 6.01
C ASN A 65 0.98 -18.73 5.49
N GLU A 66 0.38 -19.91 5.70
CA GLU A 66 -0.99 -20.19 5.24
C GLU A 66 -2.00 -19.29 5.95
N SER A 67 -1.79 -18.98 7.24
CA SER A 67 -2.62 -18.04 8.01
C SER A 67 -2.64 -16.65 7.38
N CYS A 68 -1.49 -16.15 6.91
CA CYS A 68 -1.41 -14.84 6.26
C CYS A 68 -2.00 -14.86 4.86
N VAL A 69 -1.57 -15.80 4.00
CA VAL A 69 -2.00 -15.88 2.60
C VAL A 69 -3.51 -16.09 2.45
N ALA A 70 -4.13 -16.84 3.37
CA ALA A 70 -5.57 -17.09 3.34
C ALA A 70 -6.42 -15.83 3.58
N GLN A 71 -5.85 -14.79 4.19
CA GLN A 71 -6.59 -13.61 4.65
C GLN A 71 -6.10 -12.31 4.01
N VAL A 72 -4.79 -12.21 3.79
CA VAL A 72 -4.12 -11.11 3.11
C VAL A 72 -3.35 -11.72 1.95
N GLU A 73 -3.90 -11.60 0.75
CA GLU A 73 -3.23 -12.10 -0.46
C GLU A 73 -1.85 -11.46 -0.61
N ASN A 74 -0.86 -12.21 -1.13
CA ASN A 74 0.52 -11.75 -1.33
C ASN A 74 1.25 -11.32 -0.05
N SER A 75 0.85 -11.87 1.09
CA SER A 75 1.56 -11.74 2.36
C SER A 75 2.30 -13.04 2.74
N PHE A 76 3.18 -12.96 3.72
CA PHE A 76 3.83 -14.11 4.37
C PHE A 76 3.96 -13.84 5.87
N CYS A 77 4.15 -14.90 6.65
CA CYS A 77 4.40 -14.81 8.09
C CYS A 77 5.90 -14.67 8.32
N ASN A 78 6.34 -13.54 8.87
CA ASN A 78 7.76 -13.28 9.11
C ASN A 78 8.27 -13.97 10.39
N ASP A 79 9.58 -13.89 10.64
CA ASP A 79 10.24 -14.52 11.81
C ASP A 79 9.77 -13.97 13.18
N LYS A 80 8.90 -12.95 13.19
CA LYS A 80 8.30 -12.37 14.40
C LYS A 80 6.84 -12.78 14.56
N ASP A 81 6.38 -13.78 13.80
CA ASP A 81 5.00 -14.26 13.81
C ASP A 81 3.99 -13.14 13.42
N ILE A 82 4.37 -12.27 12.48
CA ILE A 82 3.55 -11.17 11.96
C ILE A 82 3.41 -11.25 10.44
N CYS A 83 2.19 -11.01 9.92
CA CYS A 83 1.95 -10.95 8.48
C CYS A 83 2.59 -9.70 7.85
N GLU A 84 3.42 -9.92 6.85
CA GLU A 84 4.15 -8.90 6.08
C GLU A 84 3.95 -9.14 4.58
N CYS A 85 4.07 -8.10 3.77
CA CYS A 85 3.94 -8.24 2.31
C CYS A 85 5.13 -8.95 1.70
N GLN A 86 4.86 -9.85 0.77
CA GLN A 86 5.89 -10.51 -0.03
C GLN A 86 6.66 -9.48 -0.87
N ASP A 87 7.89 -9.82 -1.26
CA ASP A 87 8.70 -8.99 -2.14
C ASP A 87 7.93 -8.57 -3.40
N GLY A 88 7.97 -7.26 -3.71
CA GLY A 88 7.23 -6.67 -4.85
C GLY A 88 5.79 -6.27 -4.53
N PHE A 89 5.32 -6.44 -3.29
CA PHE A 89 4.06 -5.94 -2.78
C PHE A 89 4.31 -4.97 -1.63
N THR A 90 3.37 -4.07 -1.40
CA THR A 90 3.48 -3.07 -0.35
C THR A 90 2.17 -2.95 0.39
N GLU A 91 2.27 -2.69 1.71
CA GLU A 91 1.11 -2.46 2.54
C GLU A 91 0.40 -1.17 2.12
N HIS A 92 -0.89 -1.32 1.85
CA HIS A 92 -1.84 -0.25 1.57
C HIS A 92 -3.19 -0.62 2.21
N HIS A 93 -3.64 0.20 3.18
CA HIS A 93 -4.89 0.01 3.93
C HIS A 93 -5.07 -1.39 4.55
N GLY A 94 -3.97 -1.99 5.00
CA GLY A 94 -3.97 -3.31 5.61
C GLY A 94 -3.89 -4.48 4.63
N PHE A 95 -3.71 -4.21 3.33
CA PHE A 95 -3.57 -5.26 2.31
C PHE A 95 -2.25 -5.12 1.57
N CYS A 96 -1.77 -6.24 1.01
CA CYS A 96 -0.58 -6.24 0.16
C CYS A 96 -1.00 -6.01 -1.28
N GLU A 97 -0.80 -4.78 -1.74
CA GLU A 97 -1.09 -4.41 -3.11
C GLU A 97 0.21 -4.43 -3.92
N GLN A 98 0.11 -4.96 -5.14
CA GLN A 98 1.19 -4.82 -6.09
C GLN A 98 1.18 -3.35 -6.53
N LEU A 99 2.28 -2.64 -6.30
CA LEU A 99 2.47 -1.32 -6.89
C LEU A 99 2.83 -1.47 -8.37
N THR A 100 1.89 -2.03 -9.14
CA THR A 100 1.83 -1.73 -10.57
C THR A 100 1.34 -0.30 -10.67
N ASN A 101 2.09 0.54 -11.37
CA ASN A 101 1.84 1.96 -11.49
C ASN A 101 2.29 2.82 -10.30
N VAL A 102 3.56 2.69 -9.93
CA VAL A 102 4.15 3.52 -8.87
C VAL A 102 4.13 5.01 -9.23
N HIS A 103 4.14 5.38 -10.52
CA HIS A 103 4.14 6.79 -10.93
C HIS A 103 2.82 7.49 -10.57
N GLY A 104 2.92 8.62 -9.86
CA GLY A 104 1.78 9.35 -9.28
C GLY A 104 1.40 8.88 -7.87
N PHE A 105 2.02 7.83 -7.34
CA PHE A 105 1.75 7.32 -5.99
C PHE A 105 2.36 8.21 -4.90
N ASP A 106 1.64 8.42 -3.79
CA ASP A 106 2.11 9.22 -2.65
C ASP A 106 3.31 8.54 -1.98
N CYS A 107 4.41 9.29 -1.87
CA CYS A 107 5.68 8.78 -1.37
C CYS A 107 6.22 9.56 -0.18
N PHE A 108 5.41 10.38 0.50
CA PHE A 108 5.87 11.23 1.61
C PHE A 108 6.55 10.44 2.73
N ASP A 109 5.93 9.35 3.15
CA ASP A 109 6.45 8.51 4.25
C ASP A 109 7.43 7.44 3.76
N ARG A 110 7.48 7.18 2.44
CA ARG A 110 8.21 6.07 1.82
C ARG A 110 8.88 6.49 0.50
N PRO A 111 9.81 7.46 0.50
CA PRO A 111 10.42 7.96 -0.73
C PRO A 111 11.27 6.92 -1.49
N TRP A 112 11.78 5.89 -0.80
CA TRP A 112 12.56 4.80 -1.42
C TRP A 112 11.72 3.87 -2.29
N LEU A 113 10.39 3.89 -2.11
CA LEU A 113 9.44 3.06 -2.86
C LEU A 113 9.59 3.29 -4.37
N CYS A 114 9.72 4.55 -4.79
CA CYS A 114 9.85 4.90 -6.20
C CYS A 114 11.06 4.18 -6.84
N GLU A 115 12.25 4.30 -6.24
CA GLU A 115 13.48 3.70 -6.76
C GLU A 115 13.49 2.17 -6.72
N GLU A 116 12.76 1.57 -5.76
CA GLU A 116 12.61 0.13 -5.61
C GLU A 116 11.82 -0.48 -6.77
N PHE A 117 10.73 0.18 -7.18
CA PHE A 117 9.85 -0.27 -8.27
C PHE A 117 10.33 0.20 -9.65
N ASP A 118 10.89 1.40 -9.76
CA ASP A 118 11.57 1.89 -10.96
C ASP A 118 12.80 2.71 -10.57
N ARG A 119 13.99 2.15 -10.84
CA ARG A 119 15.29 2.78 -10.53
C ARG A 119 15.54 4.12 -11.21
N LYS A 120 14.70 4.51 -12.18
CA LYS A 120 14.74 5.81 -12.86
C LYS A 120 13.60 6.72 -12.40
N SER A 121 12.97 6.40 -11.28
CA SER A 121 11.96 7.23 -10.63
C SER A 121 12.43 7.65 -9.23
N ALA A 122 11.87 8.74 -8.73
CA ALA A 122 12.12 9.27 -7.39
C ALA A 122 10.84 9.92 -6.84
N CYS A 123 10.83 10.18 -5.53
CA CYS A 123 9.76 10.94 -4.90
C CYS A 123 9.92 12.43 -5.21
N ILE A 124 9.11 12.97 -6.13
CA ILE A 124 9.16 14.35 -6.60
C ILE A 124 7.80 15.00 -6.29
N ASP A 125 7.81 16.10 -5.55
CA ASP A 125 6.59 16.82 -5.13
C ASP A 125 5.56 15.94 -4.39
N GLY A 126 6.05 14.93 -3.65
CA GLY A 126 5.21 14.02 -2.86
C GLY A 126 4.64 12.84 -3.65
N ALA A 127 4.92 12.74 -4.96
CA ALA A 127 4.53 11.62 -5.79
C ALA A 127 5.73 10.97 -6.48
N CYS A 128 5.70 9.65 -6.67
CA CYS A 128 6.73 8.98 -7.46
C CYS A 128 6.63 9.46 -8.92
N SER A 129 7.75 9.93 -9.48
CA SER A 129 7.84 10.45 -10.84
C SER A 129 9.20 10.11 -11.44
N CYS A 130 9.27 10.03 -12.76
CA CYS A 130 10.54 9.82 -13.45
C CYS A 130 11.54 10.93 -13.15
N ILE A 131 12.81 10.55 -12.95
CA ILE A 131 13.91 11.52 -12.83
C ILE A 131 14.17 12.20 -14.18
N ASN A 132 14.84 13.36 -14.16
CA ASN A 132 15.13 14.14 -15.36
C ASN A 132 15.74 13.29 -16.50
N GLY A 133 15.26 13.49 -17.73
CA GLY A 133 15.65 12.72 -18.92
C GLY A 133 14.87 11.41 -19.14
N PHE A 134 13.99 11.05 -18.21
CA PHE A 134 13.10 9.89 -18.33
C PHE A 134 11.63 10.31 -18.27
N ASP A 135 10.78 9.54 -18.95
CA ASP A 135 9.33 9.72 -18.94
C ASP A 135 8.62 8.37 -18.97
N VAL A 136 7.38 8.36 -18.49
CA VAL A 136 6.56 7.16 -18.37
C VAL A 136 6.16 6.65 -19.76
N ASN A 137 6.19 5.34 -19.96
CA ASN A 137 5.68 4.67 -21.16
C ASN A 137 4.29 4.05 -20.95
N GLU A 138 3.75 3.40 -21.98
CA GLU A 138 2.43 2.73 -21.91
C GLU A 138 2.35 1.58 -20.89
N ASN A 139 3.49 1.07 -20.41
CA ASN A 139 3.58 0.02 -19.40
C ASN A 139 3.91 0.56 -18.01
N ASP A 140 3.81 1.87 -17.83
CA ASP A 140 4.12 2.61 -16.61
C ASP A 140 5.56 2.46 -16.09
N VAL A 141 6.52 2.51 -17.01
CA VAL A 141 7.96 2.44 -16.72
C VAL A 141 8.67 3.69 -17.26
N CYS A 142 9.58 4.25 -16.46
CA CYS A 142 10.48 5.32 -16.86
C CYS A 142 11.46 4.85 -17.94
N VAL A 143 11.25 5.37 -19.14
CA VAL A 143 12.12 5.15 -20.29
C VAL A 143 12.81 6.46 -20.68
N SER A 144 14.01 6.33 -21.25
CA SER A 144 14.74 7.49 -21.75
C SER A 144 13.88 8.22 -22.77
N VAL A 145 13.81 9.55 -22.67
CA VAL A 145 13.13 10.38 -23.67
C VAL A 145 13.94 10.43 -24.97
N LEU A 146 15.28 10.34 -24.87
CA LEU A 146 16.13 10.16 -26.04
C LEU A 146 15.81 8.82 -26.71
N GLY A 147 15.61 8.85 -28.02
CA GLY A 147 15.17 7.71 -28.83
C GLY A 147 13.65 7.57 -28.97
N ARG A 148 12.83 8.38 -28.27
CA ARG A 148 11.38 8.39 -28.47
C ARG A 148 11.00 9.17 -29.72
N SER A 149 9.85 8.80 -30.29
CA SER A 149 9.26 9.56 -31.38
C SER A 149 8.81 10.94 -30.91
N CYS A 150 9.00 11.95 -31.75
CA CYS A 150 8.61 13.33 -31.49
C CYS A 150 7.98 13.94 -32.75
N SER A 151 7.09 14.90 -32.54
CA SER A 151 6.50 15.71 -33.60
C SER A 151 7.21 17.06 -33.73
N ASP A 152 7.66 17.61 -32.61
CA ASP A 152 8.44 18.84 -32.56
C ASP A 152 9.49 18.85 -31.44
N PHE A 153 10.34 19.89 -31.43
CA PHE A 153 11.43 20.00 -30.47
C PHE A 153 10.96 20.17 -29.01
N THR A 154 9.73 20.63 -28.78
CA THR A 154 9.19 20.84 -27.43
C THR A 154 8.92 19.52 -26.73
N ASP A 155 8.57 18.47 -27.49
CA ASP A 155 8.41 17.11 -27.00
C ASP A 155 9.69 16.57 -26.34
N CYS A 156 10.86 17.06 -26.76
CA CYS A 156 12.15 16.60 -26.24
C CYS A 156 12.71 17.56 -25.17
N ILE A 157 12.64 18.88 -25.40
CA ILE A 157 13.29 19.89 -24.55
C ILE A 157 12.69 19.99 -23.14
N VAL A 158 11.42 19.59 -22.98
CA VAL A 158 10.75 19.56 -21.67
C VAL A 158 11.44 18.56 -20.72
N TYR A 159 12.03 17.49 -21.27
CA TYR A 159 12.64 16.42 -20.48
C TYR A 159 14.18 16.49 -20.47
N ASP A 160 14.80 16.93 -21.56
CA ASP A 160 16.23 17.23 -21.62
C ASP A 160 16.49 18.52 -22.41
N PRO A 161 16.99 19.59 -21.77
CA PRO A 161 17.20 20.89 -22.42
C PRO A 161 18.26 20.86 -23.56
N ASN A 162 19.08 19.80 -23.62
CA ASN A 162 20.10 19.59 -24.65
C ASN A 162 19.63 18.66 -25.78
N SER A 163 18.36 18.26 -25.79
CA SER A 163 17.77 17.44 -26.85
C SER A 163 17.06 18.27 -27.92
N ASP A 164 16.82 17.64 -29.08
CA ASP A 164 16.07 18.18 -30.21
C ASP A 164 15.33 17.05 -30.95
N CYS A 165 14.29 17.39 -31.70
CA CYS A 165 13.56 16.43 -32.51
C CYS A 165 14.19 16.31 -33.90
N ILE A 166 14.96 15.26 -34.14
CA ILE A 166 15.72 15.04 -35.37
C ILE A 166 15.17 13.79 -36.06
N ASP A 167 14.70 13.96 -37.30
CA ASP A 167 14.07 12.89 -38.09
C ASP A 167 12.93 12.16 -37.35
N GLY A 168 12.15 12.92 -36.57
CA GLY A 168 11.03 12.40 -35.79
C GLY A 168 11.44 11.62 -34.54
N THR A 169 12.69 11.73 -34.10
CA THR A 169 13.22 11.09 -32.88
C THR A 169 13.94 12.10 -31.99
N CYS A 170 13.70 12.06 -30.68
CA CYS A 170 14.44 12.90 -29.73
C CYS A 170 15.91 12.46 -29.65
N LEU A 171 16.83 13.33 -30.05
CA LEU A 171 18.27 13.09 -30.04
C LEU A 171 19.01 14.25 -29.38
N CYS A 172 20.26 14.03 -28.96
CA CYS A 172 21.11 15.10 -28.45
C CYS A 172 21.41 16.13 -29.55
N ARG A 173 21.42 17.42 -29.18
CA ARG A 173 21.94 18.48 -30.05
C ARG A 173 23.41 18.23 -30.34
N ALA A 174 23.85 18.64 -31.53
CA ALA A 174 25.25 18.55 -31.92
C ALA A 174 26.16 19.22 -30.89
N GLY A 175 27.08 18.44 -30.28
CA GLY A 175 28.02 18.91 -29.27
C GLY A 175 27.69 18.53 -27.82
N TYR A 176 26.61 17.77 -27.58
CA TYR A 176 26.25 17.17 -26.30
C TYR A 176 26.25 15.64 -26.38
#